data_AF-A0A554NBM1-F1
#
_entry.id   AF-A0A554NBM1-F1
#
_cell.length_a   1.000
_cell.length_b   1.000
_cell.length_c   1.000
_cell.angle_alpha   90.00
_cell.angle_beta   90.00
_cell.angle_gamma   90.00
#
_symmetry.space_group_name_H-M   'P 1'
#
loop_
_entity.id
_entity.type
_entity.pdbx_description
1 polymer ?
#
loop_
_entity_poly.entity_id
_entity_poly.type
_entity_poly.pdbx_seq_one_letter_code
_entity_poly.pdbx_strand_id
1 'polypeptide(L)'
;MRRRDLLAGLGAAGVAGLAGCLDAVPTVGETTLGWFAIYNYYEARSYRFEARVERDGDVVHESTHEVAAHDPESESNSPPNAVLPCTWAHVPGDYVVSVRRAGGAWNRFDLVAGALRPPDCVVAFVRHGDDFGPSDDPPAFEFVLDETDCAEVAPAPGGCEAAADPS
;
A
#
# COMPACT_ATOMS: atom_id res chain seq x y z
N MET A 1 -62.02 -45.58 11.93
CA MET A 1 -62.96 -44.44 11.98
C MET A 1 -62.55 -43.43 10.91
N ARG A 2 -63.52 -42.94 10.12
CA ARG A 2 -63.38 -41.77 9.24
C ARG A 2 -63.41 -40.48 10.09
N ARG A 3 -62.62 -39.48 9.70
CA ARG A 3 -62.93 -38.02 9.63
C ARG A 3 -61.61 -37.32 9.20
N ARG A 4 -61.50 -36.75 7.99
CA ARG A 4 -61.96 -35.40 7.58
C ARG A 4 -61.15 -34.30 8.28
N ASP A 5 -60.65 -33.23 7.67
CA ASP A 5 -60.74 -32.67 6.32
C ASP A 5 -59.61 -31.62 6.14
N LEU A 6 -59.44 -31.21 4.88
CA LEU A 6 -58.60 -30.17 4.30
C LEU A 6 -58.71 -28.77 4.96
N LEU A 7 -57.64 -27.98 4.85
CA LEU A 7 -57.57 -26.54 4.52
C LEU A 7 -56.07 -26.24 4.19
N ALA A 8 -55.62 -26.10 2.95
CA ALA A 8 -55.85 -24.99 2.02
C ALA A 8 -55.66 -23.62 2.67
N GLY A 9 -54.42 -23.15 2.71
CA GLY A 9 -54.04 -21.79 3.09
C GLY A 9 -52.95 -21.27 2.17
N LEU A 10 -53.38 -20.63 1.07
CA LEU A 10 -52.54 -19.82 0.20
C LEU A 10 -51.97 -18.64 1.00
N GLY A 11 -50.64 -18.52 1.01
CA GLY A 11 -49.92 -17.35 1.49
C GLY A 11 -48.78 -17.04 0.53
N ALA A 12 -49.11 -16.59 -0.68
CA ALA A 12 -48.16 -15.91 -1.54
C ALA A 12 -47.95 -14.50 -0.99
N ALA A 13 -46.85 -14.29 -0.29
CA ALA A 13 -46.26 -12.96 -0.11
C ALA A 13 -44.81 -13.06 -0.57
N GLY A 14 -44.59 -12.65 -1.82
CA GLY A 14 -43.26 -12.56 -2.40
C GLY A 14 -42.42 -11.60 -1.59
N VAL A 15 -41.31 -12.10 -1.04
CA VAL A 15 -40.17 -11.24 -0.75
C VAL A 15 -39.49 -11.07 -2.10
N ALA A 16 -39.88 -10.00 -2.79
CA ALA A 16 -39.17 -9.51 -3.95
C ALA A 16 -37.70 -9.37 -3.57
N GLY A 17 -36.83 -9.95 -4.39
CA GLY A 17 -35.40 -9.93 -4.17
C GLY A 17 -34.92 -8.50 -4.01
N LEU A 18 -34.40 -8.20 -2.83
CA LEU A 18 -33.33 -7.22 -2.72
C LEU A 18 -32.05 -7.92 -3.20
N ALA A 19 -32.02 -8.28 -4.49
CA ALA A 19 -30.79 -8.21 -5.25
C ALA A 19 -30.52 -6.72 -5.38
N GLY A 20 -30.11 -6.10 -4.28
CA GLY A 20 -29.42 -4.84 -4.34
C GLY A 20 -28.21 -5.14 -5.20
N CYS A 21 -28.24 -4.67 -6.44
CA CYS A 21 -27.03 -4.27 -7.10
C CYS A 21 -26.37 -3.31 -6.10
N LEU A 22 -25.51 -3.84 -5.25
CA LEU A 22 -24.25 -3.18 -4.98
C LEU A 22 -23.62 -3.05 -6.37
N ASP A 23 -24.08 -2.05 -7.12
CA ASP A 23 -23.24 -1.41 -8.10
C ASP A 23 -22.02 -1.04 -7.27
N ALA A 24 -20.97 -1.85 -7.42
CA ALA A 24 -19.65 -1.44 -7.03
C ALA A 24 -19.50 -0.08 -7.70
N VAL A 25 -19.55 0.98 -6.91
CA VAL A 25 -19.19 2.30 -7.37
C VAL A 25 -17.87 2.08 -8.09
N PRO A 26 -17.77 2.39 -9.40
CA PRO A 26 -16.57 2.06 -10.16
C PRO A 26 -15.39 2.57 -9.35
N THR A 27 -14.49 1.64 -9.01
CA THR A 27 -13.26 1.95 -8.28
C THR A 27 -12.64 3.14 -8.98
N VAL A 28 -12.37 4.13 -8.14
CA VAL A 28 -12.08 5.47 -8.56
C VAL A 28 -10.67 5.44 -9.12
N GLY A 29 -10.50 5.15 -10.41
CA GLY A 29 -9.19 5.00 -11.09
C GLY A 29 -8.29 3.90 -10.52
N GLU A 30 -7.53 3.20 -11.37
CA GLU A 30 -6.45 2.31 -10.92
C GLU A 30 -5.14 3.09 -11.00
N THR A 31 -4.22 2.90 -10.04
CA THR A 31 -2.87 3.47 -10.09
C THR A 31 -1.84 2.38 -10.34
N THR A 32 -0.68 2.75 -10.86
CA THR A 32 0.52 1.92 -10.81
C THR A 32 1.42 2.36 -9.65
N LEU A 33 2.15 1.42 -9.04
CA LEU A 33 3.21 1.73 -8.06
C LEU A 33 4.58 1.62 -8.75
N GLY A 34 5.26 2.75 -8.94
CA GLY A 34 6.57 2.79 -9.62
C GLY A 34 7.71 2.25 -8.75
N TRP A 35 7.85 2.77 -7.53
CA TRP A 35 8.77 2.19 -6.53
C TRP A 35 8.29 2.52 -5.12
N PHE A 36 8.79 1.73 -4.17
CA PHE A 36 8.59 1.96 -2.75
C PHE A 36 9.92 1.89 -2.00
N ALA A 37 10.14 2.81 -1.07
CA ALA A 37 11.33 2.81 -0.22
C ALA A 37 11.07 3.08 1.25
N ILE A 38 12.01 2.64 2.08
CA ILE A 38 12.01 2.83 3.52
C ILE A 38 13.26 3.61 3.88
N TYR A 39 13.09 4.79 4.47
CA TYR A 39 14.16 5.63 4.97
C TYR A 39 14.25 5.52 6.49
N ASN A 40 15.46 5.42 7.02
CA ASN A 40 15.71 5.51 8.45
C ASN A 40 16.33 6.87 8.78
N TYR A 41 15.54 7.78 9.33
CA TYR A 41 15.97 9.08 9.83
C TYR A 41 16.50 9.00 11.26
N TYR A 42 16.34 7.85 11.92
CA TYR A 42 16.74 7.70 13.32
C TYR A 42 18.25 7.51 13.47
N GLU A 43 18.90 8.43 14.16
CA GLU A 43 20.36 8.47 14.31
C GLU A 43 20.92 7.43 15.30
N ALA A 44 20.11 6.99 16.29
CA ALA A 44 20.65 6.21 17.39
C ALA A 44 20.85 4.71 17.06
N ARG A 45 20.18 4.16 16.05
CA ARG A 45 20.33 2.75 15.68
C ARG A 45 19.84 2.40 14.28
N SER A 46 20.47 1.37 13.72
CA SER A 46 19.98 0.64 12.56
C SER A 46 18.72 -0.15 12.92
N TYR A 47 17.88 -0.38 11.91
CA TYR A 47 16.66 -1.16 12.05
C TYR A 47 16.51 -2.18 10.94
N ARG A 48 15.97 -3.34 11.34
CA ARG A 48 15.39 -4.31 10.43
C ARG A 48 13.92 -3.96 10.18
N PHE A 49 13.59 -3.66 8.94
CA PHE A 49 12.23 -3.43 8.48
C PHE A 49 11.71 -4.62 7.70
N GLU A 50 10.42 -4.88 7.85
CA GLU A 50 9.68 -5.79 7.01
C GLU A 50 8.65 -4.98 6.22
N ALA A 51 8.55 -5.28 4.94
CA ALA A 51 7.70 -4.56 4.01
C ALA A 51 6.81 -5.53 3.24
N ARG A 52 5.58 -5.11 2.98
CA ARG A 52 4.58 -5.87 2.24
C ARG A 52 3.86 -4.94 1.28
N VAL A 53 3.68 -5.39 0.04
CA VAL A 53 2.84 -4.72 -0.96
C VAL A 53 1.68 -5.63 -1.30
N GLU A 54 0.48 -5.08 -1.20
CA GLU A 54 -0.75 -5.68 -1.69
C GLU A 54 -1.21 -4.94 -2.94
N ARG A 55 -1.75 -5.69 -3.90
CA ARG A 55 -2.52 -5.16 -5.03
C ARG A 55 -3.85 -5.91 -5.08
N ASP A 56 -4.96 -5.18 -5.10
CA ASP A 56 -6.33 -5.72 -5.17
C ASP A 56 -6.63 -6.73 -4.04
N GLY A 57 -5.98 -6.54 -2.87
CA GLY A 57 -6.08 -7.42 -1.71
C GLY A 57 -5.13 -8.62 -1.69
N ASP A 58 -4.43 -8.90 -2.79
CA ASP A 58 -3.43 -9.98 -2.88
C ASP A 58 -2.03 -9.49 -2.55
N VAL A 59 -1.27 -10.30 -1.81
CA VAL A 59 0.14 -10.00 -1.51
C VAL A 59 1.01 -10.25 -2.74
N VAL A 60 1.53 -9.18 -3.32
CA VAL A 60 2.37 -9.23 -4.53
C VAL A 60 3.86 -9.04 -4.23
N HIS A 61 4.19 -8.62 -3.01
CA HIS A 61 5.58 -8.49 -2.53
C HIS A 61 5.67 -8.61 -1.02
N GLU A 62 6.71 -9.30 -0.55
CA GLU A 62 7.19 -9.24 0.82
C GLU A 62 8.71 -9.21 0.82
N SER A 63 9.30 -8.37 1.66
CA SER A 63 10.76 -8.30 1.82
C SER A 63 11.16 -7.83 3.20
N THR A 64 12.45 -8.01 3.49
CA THR A 64 13.09 -7.59 4.74
C THR A 64 14.36 -6.84 4.40
N HIS A 65 14.57 -5.71 5.07
CA HIS A 65 15.72 -4.83 4.83
C HIS A 65 16.36 -4.40 6.14
N GLU A 66 17.69 -4.44 6.20
CA GLU A 66 18.46 -3.78 7.25
C GLU A 66 18.83 -2.38 6.75
N VAL A 67 18.40 -1.34 7.45
CA VAL A 67 18.70 0.05 7.10
C VAL A 67 19.52 0.66 8.24
N ALA A 68 20.68 1.23 7.88
CA ALA A 68 21.61 1.81 8.83
C ALA A 68 20.96 2.96 9.62
N ALA A 69 21.56 3.33 10.76
CA ALA A 69 21.21 4.58 11.45
C ALA A 69 21.54 5.79 10.56
N HIS A 70 20.77 6.87 10.69
CA HIS A 70 21.13 8.12 10.03
C HIS A 70 22.41 8.72 10.63
N ASP A 71 23.33 9.15 9.78
CA ASP A 71 24.52 9.90 10.18
C ASP A 71 24.42 11.32 9.61
N PRO A 72 24.08 12.33 10.44
CA PRO A 72 23.95 13.71 9.99
C PRO A 72 25.30 14.34 9.63
N GLU A 73 26.43 13.71 9.98
CA GLU A 73 27.78 14.17 9.60
C GLU A 73 28.25 13.53 8.28
N SER A 74 27.47 12.63 7.69
CA SER A 74 27.82 11.98 6.42
C SER A 74 27.87 12.98 5.24
N GLU A 75 28.80 12.77 4.31
CA GLU A 75 29.03 13.68 3.18
C GLU A 75 27.80 13.90 2.28
N SER A 76 26.91 12.90 2.18
CA SER A 76 25.67 13.00 1.38
C SER A 76 24.54 13.71 2.12
N ASN A 77 24.61 13.81 3.45
CA ASN A 77 23.54 14.22 4.35
C ASN A 77 22.17 13.57 4.04
N SER A 78 22.19 12.42 3.35
CA SER A 78 20.99 11.71 2.90
C SER A 78 20.75 10.53 3.82
N PRO A 79 19.55 10.39 4.41
CA PRO A 79 19.25 9.26 5.27
C PRO A 79 19.41 7.94 4.51
N PRO A 80 19.99 6.91 5.15
CA PRO A 80 20.08 5.59 4.56
C PRO A 80 18.68 5.07 4.26
N ASN A 81 18.55 4.37 3.14
CA ASN A 81 17.29 3.82 2.69
C ASN A 81 17.43 2.39 2.16
N ALA A 82 16.28 1.75 2.01
CA ALA A 82 16.12 0.52 1.25
C ALA A 82 15.02 0.72 0.22
N VAL A 83 15.39 0.58 -1.06
CA VAL A 83 14.43 0.47 -2.17
C VAL A 83 13.97 -0.99 -2.24
N LEU A 84 12.65 -1.21 -2.23
CA LEU A 84 12.12 -2.55 -2.37
C LEU A 84 12.36 -3.06 -3.79
N PRO A 85 12.80 -4.32 -3.98
CA PRO A 85 12.82 -4.96 -5.28
C PRO A 85 11.42 -4.99 -5.88
N CYS A 86 11.23 -4.48 -7.08
CA CYS A 86 9.93 -4.53 -7.73
C CYS A 86 9.58 -5.97 -8.15
N THR A 87 8.62 -6.58 -7.45
CA THR A 87 7.99 -7.85 -7.86
C THR A 87 6.54 -7.69 -8.29
N TRP A 88 5.95 -6.51 -8.07
CA TRP A 88 4.57 -6.21 -8.44
C TRP A 88 4.42 -5.81 -9.91
N ALA A 89 5.51 -5.47 -10.61
CA ALA A 89 5.55 -4.97 -11.98
C ALA A 89 4.72 -3.69 -12.19
N HIS A 90 4.76 -3.14 -13.40
CA HIS A 90 4.05 -1.92 -13.77
C HIS A 90 2.59 -2.23 -14.15
N VAL A 91 1.81 -2.76 -13.20
CA VAL A 91 0.43 -3.20 -13.41
C VAL A 91 -0.51 -2.33 -12.58
N PRO A 92 -1.54 -1.71 -13.19
CA PRO A 92 -2.52 -0.91 -12.45
C PRO A 92 -3.28 -1.75 -11.42
N GLY A 93 -3.68 -1.14 -10.29
CA GLY A 93 -4.58 -1.72 -9.32
C GLY A 93 -4.69 -0.91 -8.02
N ASP A 94 -5.43 -1.45 -7.06
CA ASP A 94 -5.57 -0.89 -5.72
C ASP A 94 -4.38 -1.31 -4.84
N TYR A 95 -3.44 -0.38 -4.65
CA TYR A 95 -2.21 -0.66 -3.91
C TYR A 95 -2.30 -0.30 -2.43
N VAL A 96 -1.86 -1.24 -1.59
CA VAL A 96 -1.62 -0.99 -0.18
C VAL A 96 -0.22 -1.42 0.22
N VAL A 97 0.56 -0.48 0.74
CA VAL A 97 1.90 -0.75 1.27
C VAL A 97 1.86 -0.81 2.79
N SER A 98 2.51 -1.83 3.36
CA SER A 98 2.60 -2.02 4.80
C SER A 98 4.06 -2.16 5.22
N VAL A 99 4.45 -1.46 6.29
CA VAL A 99 5.80 -1.52 6.84
C VAL A 99 5.76 -1.68 8.36
N ARG A 100 6.67 -2.50 8.88
CA ARG A 100 6.93 -2.60 10.31
C ARG A 100 8.42 -2.70 10.59
N ARG A 101 8.79 -2.36 11.82
CA ARG A 101 10.03 -2.92 12.40
C ARG A 101 9.84 -4.41 12.64
N ALA A 102 10.90 -5.20 12.51
CA ALA A 102 10.85 -6.64 12.78
C ALA A 102 10.25 -6.91 14.17
N GLY A 103 9.20 -7.74 14.21
CA GLY A 103 8.44 -8.06 15.43
C GLY A 103 7.48 -6.97 15.92
N GLY A 104 7.35 -5.84 15.22
CA GLY A 104 6.42 -4.75 15.52
C GLY A 104 5.03 -4.92 14.88
N ALA A 105 4.17 -3.94 15.14
CA ALA A 105 2.88 -3.80 14.47
C ALA A 105 3.07 -3.25 13.03
N TRP A 106 2.19 -3.69 12.13
CA TRP A 106 2.14 -3.20 10.75
C TRP A 106 1.53 -1.79 10.70
N ASN A 107 2.19 -0.89 9.98
CA ASN A 107 1.67 0.40 9.57
C ASN A 107 1.22 0.25 8.12
N ARG A 108 -0.05 0.53 7.83
CA ARG A 108 -0.70 0.27 6.55
C ARG A 108 -1.03 1.60 5.88
N PHE A 109 -0.67 1.74 4.62
CA PHE A 109 -0.89 2.93 3.81
C PHE A 109 -1.54 2.54 2.48
N ASP A 110 -2.78 2.98 2.31
CA ASP A 110 -3.52 2.84 1.06
C ASP A 110 -3.14 4.00 0.16
N LEU A 111 -2.60 3.70 -1.02
CA LEU A 111 -1.99 4.69 -1.91
C LEU A 111 -3.02 5.62 -2.57
N VAL A 112 -4.26 5.18 -2.67
CA VAL A 112 -5.32 5.91 -3.39
C VAL A 112 -6.56 6.14 -2.53
N ALA A 113 -6.52 5.77 -1.25
CA ALA A 113 -7.59 6.00 -0.30
C ALA A 113 -8.05 7.47 -0.30
N GLY A 114 -9.30 7.69 -0.73
CA GLY A 114 -9.93 9.00 -0.72
C GLY A 114 -9.60 9.88 -1.93
N ALA A 115 -8.81 9.41 -2.89
CA ALA A 115 -8.59 10.11 -4.15
C ALA A 115 -9.86 10.01 -5.02
N LEU A 116 -10.40 11.16 -5.45
CA LEU A 116 -11.50 11.21 -6.43
C LEU A 116 -11.05 10.88 -7.85
N ARG A 117 -9.75 11.01 -8.12
CA ARG A 117 -9.05 10.64 -9.34
C ARG A 117 -7.60 10.34 -8.93
N PRO A 118 -7.23 9.08 -8.71
CA PRO A 118 -5.85 8.75 -8.41
C PRO A 118 -4.98 9.07 -9.61
N PRO A 119 -3.70 9.40 -9.38
CA PRO A 119 -2.75 9.53 -10.46
C PRO A 119 -2.55 8.20 -11.18
N ASP A 120 -2.08 8.23 -12.43
CA ASP A 120 -1.80 7.01 -13.20
C ASP A 120 -0.61 6.22 -12.61
N CYS A 121 0.28 6.92 -11.91
CA CYS A 121 1.45 6.37 -11.23
C CYS A 121 1.68 7.08 -9.90
N VAL A 122 2.12 6.31 -8.90
CA VAL A 122 2.65 6.83 -7.64
C VAL A 122 4.04 6.31 -7.38
N VAL A 123 4.86 7.20 -6.81
CA VAL A 123 6.06 6.86 -6.07
C VAL A 123 5.76 7.06 -4.60
N ALA A 124 6.18 6.12 -3.76
CA ALA A 124 5.92 6.22 -2.34
C ALA A 124 7.14 5.86 -1.51
N PHE A 125 7.26 6.46 -0.34
CA PHE A 125 8.24 6.02 0.64
C PHE A 125 7.74 6.28 2.05
N VAL A 126 8.31 5.56 3.00
CA VAL A 126 8.09 5.80 4.43
C VAL A 126 9.36 6.31 5.08
N ARG A 127 9.20 7.24 6.01
CA ARG A 127 10.25 7.71 6.91
C ARG A 127 10.07 7.06 8.27
N HIS A 128 11.14 6.52 8.82
CA HIS A 128 11.19 6.06 10.19
C HIS A 128 12.06 6.99 11.04
N GLY A 129 11.45 7.69 12.01
CA GLY A 129 12.10 8.72 12.81
C GLY A 129 11.63 10.13 12.45
N ASP A 130 12.18 11.11 13.15
CA ASP A 130 11.82 12.51 13.00
C ASP A 130 12.72 13.21 11.99
N ASP A 131 12.18 14.19 11.27
CA ASP A 131 12.90 14.92 10.21
C ASP A 131 14.07 15.78 10.74
N PHE A 132 14.13 16.07 12.06
CA PHE A 132 15.13 16.98 12.64
C PHE A 132 15.52 16.64 14.10
N GLY A 133 16.75 16.16 14.28
CA GLY A 133 17.44 16.10 15.57
C GLY A 133 16.99 14.96 16.51
N PRO A 134 17.67 14.79 17.65
CA PRO A 134 17.34 13.75 18.62
C PRO A 134 15.95 14.03 19.21
N SER A 135 15.04 13.09 19.01
CA SER A 135 13.71 13.07 19.60
C SER A 135 13.62 12.02 20.69
N ASP A 136 12.98 12.39 21.80
CA ASP A 136 12.65 11.48 22.90
C ASP A 136 11.41 10.62 22.60
N ASP A 137 10.66 10.96 21.56
CA ASP A 137 9.50 10.18 21.13
C ASP A 137 9.94 8.92 20.37
N PRO A 138 9.18 7.81 20.53
CA PRO A 138 9.48 6.61 19.76
C PRO A 138 9.33 6.91 18.26
N PRO A 139 10.32 6.54 17.42
CA PRO A 139 10.27 6.87 16.00
C PRO A 139 9.02 6.28 15.36
N ALA A 140 8.22 7.13 14.72
CA ALA A 140 7.01 6.77 14.02
C ALA A 140 7.31 6.44 12.54
N PHE A 141 6.31 5.91 11.84
CA PHE A 141 6.34 5.86 10.38
C PHE A 141 5.52 7.02 9.84
N GLU A 142 6.15 7.87 9.05
CA GLU A 142 5.48 8.86 8.21
C GLU A 142 5.44 8.34 6.78
N PHE A 143 4.28 8.41 6.14
CA PHE A 143 4.11 8.00 4.76
C PHE A 143 4.09 9.22 3.85
N VAL A 144 4.91 9.17 2.80
CA VAL A 144 5.01 10.22 1.80
C VAL A 144 4.69 9.63 0.44
N LEU A 145 3.76 10.28 -0.24
CA LEU A 145 3.36 9.97 -1.61
C LEU A 145 3.83 11.10 -2.51
N ASP A 146 4.57 10.74 -3.54
CA ASP A 146 5.03 11.64 -4.59
C ASP A 146 4.30 11.28 -5.88
N GLU A 147 3.39 12.18 -6.30
CA GLU A 147 2.66 12.06 -7.55
C GLU A 147 3.59 12.48 -8.69
N THR A 148 4.16 11.52 -9.38
CA THR A 148 5.09 11.78 -10.47
C THR A 148 4.84 10.80 -11.62
N ASP A 149 5.31 11.15 -12.81
CA ASP A 149 5.27 10.25 -13.96
C ASP A 149 6.27 9.10 -13.72
N CYS A 150 5.78 7.86 -13.75
CA CYS A 150 6.61 6.65 -13.64
C CYS A 150 7.74 6.61 -14.68
N ALA A 151 7.59 7.30 -15.81
CA ALA A 151 8.62 7.43 -16.84
C ALA A 151 9.70 8.46 -16.49
N GLU A 152 9.40 9.45 -15.64
CA GLU A 152 10.35 10.49 -15.20
C GLU A 152 11.17 10.04 -13.98
N VAL A 153 10.68 9.04 -13.26
CA VAL A 153 11.42 8.38 -12.18
C VAL A 153 12.51 7.53 -12.81
N ALA A 154 13.72 8.10 -12.95
CA ALA A 154 14.90 7.33 -13.29
C ALA A 154 14.92 6.08 -12.38
N PRO A 155 15.10 4.87 -12.93
CA PRO A 155 14.98 3.65 -12.13
C PRO A 155 15.98 3.72 -10.99
N ALA A 156 15.49 4.04 -9.79
CA ALA A 156 16.26 3.86 -8.58
C ALA A 156 16.65 2.38 -8.55
N PRO A 157 17.90 2.02 -8.23
CA PRO A 157 18.29 0.62 -8.16
C PRO A 157 17.30 -0.18 -7.29
N GLY A 158 16.55 -1.10 -7.91
CA GLY A 158 15.50 -1.90 -7.26
C GLY A 158 14.05 -1.52 -7.58
N GLY A 159 13.77 -0.32 -8.10
CA GLY A 159 12.43 0.12 -8.52
C GLY A 159 11.88 -0.65 -9.73
N CYS A 160 10.59 -0.48 -10.05
CA CYS A 160 10.05 -1.09 -11.26
C CYS A 160 10.67 -0.41 -12.49
N GLU A 161 11.18 -1.21 -13.41
CA GLU A 161 11.47 -0.70 -14.74
C GLU A 161 10.15 -0.18 -15.32
N ALA A 162 10.14 1.08 -15.78
CA ALA A 162 9.01 1.60 -16.53
C ALA A 162 8.68 0.63 -17.66
N ALA A 163 7.40 0.30 -17.84
CA ALA A 163 7.00 -0.51 -18.97
C ALA A 163 7.49 0.19 -20.24
N ALA A 164 8.34 -0.48 -21.04
CA ALA A 164 8.75 0.06 -22.33
C ALA A 164 7.49 0.31 -23.16
N ASP A 165 7.27 1.56 -23.54
CA ASP A 165 6.10 1.98 -24.30
C ASP A 165 6.02 1.15 -25.59
N PRO A 166 4.95 0.36 -25.83
CA PRO A 166 4.83 -0.40 -27.06
C PRO A 166 4.62 0.58 -28.21
N SER A 167 5.70 0.89 -28.94
CA SER A 167 5.70 1.74 -30.14
C SER A 167 4.86 1.17 -31.28
#